data_AF-A0A3S2A493-F1
#
_entry.id   AF-A0A3S2A493-F1
#
_cell.length_a   1.000
_cell.length_b   1.000
_cell.length_c   1.000
_cell.angle_alpha   90.00
_cell.angle_beta   90.00
_cell.angle_gamma   90.00
#
_symmetry.space_group_name_H-M   'P 1'
#
loop_
_entity.id
_entity.type
_entity.pdbx_description
1 polymer ?
#
loop_
_entity_poly.entity_id
_entity_poly.type
_entity_poly.pdbx_seq_one_letter_code
_entity_poly.pdbx_strand_id
1 'polypeptide(L)' 'VPNVVLAAGGKRKVAAILAALKAVDTNVLITDSDTATALLAKGG' A
#
# COMPACT_ATOMS: atom_id res chain seq x y z
N VAL A 1 11.74 -5.16 13.69
CA VAL A 1 11.98 -3.71 13.45
C VAL A 1 10.82 -2.96 14.07
N PRO A 2 11.04 -1.96 14.94
CA PRO A 2 9.96 -1.34 15.71
C PRO A 2 9.00 -0.49 14.87
N ASN A 3 9.49 0.11 13.76
CA ASN A 3 8.67 0.91 12.85
C ASN A 3 8.94 0.47 11.40
N VAL A 4 7.95 -0.15 10.77
CA VAL A 4 8.02 -0.56 9.36
C VAL A 4 7.18 0.42 8.55
N VAL A 5 7.86 1.15 7.65
CA VAL A 5 7.23 2.09 6.72
C VAL A 5 7.36 1.52 5.31
N LEU A 6 6.22 1.36 4.62
CA LEU A 6 6.19 0.93 3.24
C LEU A 6 6.04 2.17 2.34
N ALA A 7 6.90 2.32 1.34
CA ALA A 7 6.78 3.39 0.36
C ALA A 7 6.62 2.78 -1.03
N ALA A 8 5.43 2.88 -1.60
CA ALA A 8 5.14 2.28 -2.89
C ALA A 8 4.04 3.04 -3.63
N GLY A 9 4.25 3.27 -4.92
CA GLY A 9 3.36 4.02 -5.79
C GLY A 9 3.30 3.46 -7.21
N GLY A 10 2.24 3.82 -7.92
CA GLY A 10 1.93 3.45 -9.29
C GLY A 10 0.76 2.47 -9.44
N LYS A 11 -0.18 2.81 -10.33
CA LYS A 11 -1.41 2.06 -10.65
C LYS A 11 -1.19 0.56 -10.94
N ARG A 12 -0.06 0.22 -11.58
CA ARG A 12 0.28 -1.18 -11.91
C ARG A 12 0.69 -2.01 -10.68
N LYS A 13 1.06 -1.38 -9.57
CA LYS A 13 1.60 -2.03 -8.37
C LYS A 13 0.56 -2.20 -7.25
N VAL A 14 -0.67 -1.71 -7.44
CA VAL A 14 -1.77 -1.77 -6.44
C VAL A 14 -1.96 -3.19 -5.88
N ALA A 15 -1.96 -4.22 -6.72
CA ALA A 15 -2.11 -5.61 -6.27
C ALA A 15 -0.92 -6.10 -5.43
N ALA A 16 0.30 -5.71 -5.78
CA ALA A 16 1.51 -6.05 -5.03
C ALA A 16 1.55 -5.30 -3.69
N ILE A 17 1.12 -4.04 -3.66
CA ILE A 17 1.01 -3.24 -2.44
C ILE A 17 0.00 -3.87 -1.49
N LEU A 18 -1.19 -4.25 -1.99
CA LEU A 18 -2.19 -4.97 -1.19
C LEU A 18 -1.67 -6.31 -0.64
N ALA A 19 -0.94 -7.08 -1.45
CA ALA A 19 -0.33 -8.32 -0.98
C ALA A 19 0.73 -8.07 0.12
N ALA A 20 1.55 -7.03 -0.05
CA ALA A 20 2.55 -6.63 0.93
C ALA A 20 1.92 -6.15 2.25
N LEU A 21 0.85 -5.34 2.19
CA LEU A 21 0.10 -4.90 3.37
C LEU A 21 -0.56 -6.06 4.12
N LYS A 22 -0.98 -7.13 3.41
CA LYS A 22 -1.53 -8.34 4.05
C LYS A 22 -0.45 -9.24 4.66
N ALA A 23 0.73 -9.25 4.08
CA ALA A 23 1.83 -10.12 4.49
C ALA A 23 2.70 -9.50 5.59
N VAL A 24 2.74 -8.17 5.69
CA VAL A 24 3.61 -7.43 6.61
C VAL A 24 2.76 -6.55 7.51
N ASP A 25 2.97 -6.68 8.81
CA ASP A 25 2.37 -5.81 9.83
C ASP A 25 3.06 -4.43 9.79
N THR A 26 2.61 -3.58 8.85
CA THR A 26 3.13 -2.23 8.64
C THR A 26 2.17 -1.18 9.20
N ASN A 27 2.69 -0.23 9.99
CA ASN A 27 1.87 0.85 10.52
C ASN A 27 1.72 2.04 9.57
N VAL A 28 2.60 2.20 8.58
CA VAL A 28 2.62 3.39 7.71
C VAL A 28 2.88 2.99 6.26
N LEU A 29 2.00 3.44 5.35
CA LEU A 29 2.18 3.37 3.89
C LEU A 29 2.26 4.78 3.30
N ILE A 30 3.33 5.08 2.58
CA ILE A 30 3.48 6.28 1.75
C ILE A 30 3.22 5.89 0.29
N THR A 31 2.23 6.53 -0.33
CA THR A 31 1.81 6.25 -1.71
C THR A 31 1.38 7.54 -2.42
N ASP A 32 1.26 7.50 -3.75
CA ASP A 32 0.72 8.61 -4.55
C ASP A 32 -0.82 8.60 -4.56
N SER A 33 -1.43 9.77 -4.78
CA SER A 33 -2.89 9.96 -4.75
C SER A 33 -3.66 9.03 -5.70
N ASP A 34 -3.10 8.77 -6.88
CA ASP A 34 -3.68 7.87 -7.88
C ASP A 34 -3.74 6.42 -7.36
N THR A 35 -2.65 5.97 -6.73
CA THR A 35 -2.53 4.63 -6.14
C THR A 35 -3.36 4.51 -4.86
N ALA A 36 -3.42 5.55 -4.03
CA ALA A 36 -4.31 5.63 -2.88
C ALA A 36 -5.78 5.46 -3.31
N THR A 37 -6.19 6.15 -4.37
CA THR A 37 -7.57 6.06 -4.91
C THR A 37 -7.88 4.64 -5.38
N ALA A 38 -6.95 4.01 -6.11
CA ALA A 38 -7.10 2.64 -6.57
C ALA A 38 -7.09 1.61 -5.43
N LEU A 39 -6.34 1.86 -4.35
CA LEU A 39 -6.33 1.04 -3.14
C LEU A 39 -7.65 1.17 -2.38
N LEU A 40 -8.16 2.38 -2.19
CA LEU A 40 -9.44 2.66 -1.55
C LEU A 40 -10.62 2.03 -2.31
N ALA A 41 -10.60 2.12 -3.65
CA ALA A 41 -11.63 1.50 -4.49
C ALA A 41 -11.63 -0.05 -4.46
N LYS A 42 -10.52 -0.68 -4.06
CA LYS A 42 -10.39 -2.14 -3.92
C LYS A 42 -10.54 -2.64 -2.47
N GLY A 43 -10.47 -1.74 -1.50
CA GLY A 43 -10.46 -2.07 -0.07
C GLY A 43 -11.83 -1.94 0.61
N GLY A 44 -12.83 -1.35 -0.06
CA GLY A 44 -14.25 -1.40 0.33
C GLY A 44 -14.93 -2.64 -0.24
#